data_AF-A0A6M0CP49-F1
#
_entry.id   AF-A0A6M0CP49-F1
#
_cell.length_a   1.000
_cell.length_b   1.000
_cell.length_c   1.000
_cell.angle_alpha   90.00
_cell.angle_beta   90.00
_cell.angle_gamma   90.00
#
_symmetry.space_group_name_H-M   'P 1'
#
loop_
_entity.id
_entity.type
_entity.pdbx_description
1 polymer ?
#
loop_
_entity_poly.entity_id
_entity_poly.type
_entity_poly.pdbx_seq_one_letter_code
_entity_poly.pdbx_strand_id
1 'polypeptide(L)'
;MTTPTSATLAPAGARDALSQPAARSGRATITLFVSLLLGGLVYTAWSLFRDIDAAGTVVTTWTPFVLLGVALLIALGFEFVNGFHDTANAVATVIYTHSLPAQFAVVWSGCWNFLGVLLSSGAVAFGIIALLPVELILQVGSAAGFAMVFALLLAAIIWNLGTWYFGIPAS
;
A
#
# COMPACT_ATOMS: atom_id res chain seq x y z
N MET A 1 -0.09 -60.02 -29.16
CA MET A 1 -1.44 -59.49 -29.41
C MET A 1 -1.97 -58.98 -28.08
N THR A 2 -1.72 -57.71 -27.76
CA THR A 2 -2.09 -57.08 -26.49
C THR A 2 -3.27 -56.14 -26.75
N THR A 3 -4.42 -56.47 -26.18
CA THR A 3 -5.66 -55.68 -26.23
C THR A 3 -5.46 -54.33 -25.53
N PRO A 4 -5.87 -53.19 -26.11
CA PRO A 4 -5.82 -51.91 -25.40
C PRO A 4 -7.00 -51.80 -24.43
N THR A 5 -6.70 -51.46 -23.18
CA THR A 5 -7.69 -51.13 -22.15
C THR A 5 -8.35 -49.79 -22.48
N SER A 6 -9.67 -49.79 -22.71
CA SER A 6 -10.47 -48.58 -22.90
C SER A 6 -10.58 -47.79 -21.59
N ALA A 7 -10.02 -46.56 -21.57
CA ALA A 7 -10.20 -45.62 -20.47
C ALA A 7 -11.64 -45.08 -20.47
N THR A 8 -12.40 -45.41 -19.42
CA THR A 8 -13.75 -44.90 -19.18
C THR A 8 -13.68 -43.40 -18.91
N LEU A 9 -14.16 -42.57 -19.84
CA LEU A 9 -14.28 -41.12 -19.66
C LEU A 9 -15.32 -40.82 -18.58
N ALA A 10 -14.93 -40.04 -17.57
CA ALA A 10 -15.83 -39.54 -16.53
C ALA A 10 -17.00 -38.74 -17.15
N PRO A 11 -18.22 -38.81 -16.58
CA PRO A 11 -19.41 -38.21 -17.17
C PRO A 11 -19.28 -36.67 -17.26
N ALA A 12 -19.68 -36.13 -18.41
CA ALA A 12 -19.52 -34.73 -18.81
C ALA A 12 -20.24 -33.70 -17.91
N GLY A 13 -21.07 -34.14 -16.96
CA GLY A 13 -21.87 -33.25 -16.10
C GLY A 13 -21.15 -32.65 -14.88
N ALA A 14 -19.95 -33.14 -14.52
CA ALA A 14 -19.24 -32.64 -13.34
C ALA A 14 -18.41 -31.36 -13.60
N ARG A 15 -18.21 -30.98 -14.87
CA ARG A 15 -17.37 -29.83 -15.25
C ARG A 15 -18.14 -28.49 -15.30
N ASP A 16 -19.47 -28.53 -15.37
CA ASP A 16 -20.32 -27.35 -15.52
C ASP A 16 -20.79 -26.73 -14.19
N ALA A 17 -20.43 -27.31 -13.05
CA ALA A 17 -20.78 -26.76 -11.73
C ALA A 17 -19.81 -25.67 -11.23
N LEU A 18 -18.69 -25.44 -11.94
CA LEU A 18 -17.64 -24.49 -11.54
C LEU A 18 -17.76 -23.10 -12.20
N SER A 19 -18.81 -22.86 -12.98
CA SER A 19 -18.99 -21.66 -13.82
C SER A 19 -20.19 -20.81 -13.40
N GLN A 20 -20.26 -20.41 -12.13
CA GLN A 20 -21.16 -19.33 -11.70
C GLN A 20 -20.35 -18.08 -11.33
N PRO A 21 -20.26 -17.05 -12.20
CA PRO A 21 -19.75 -15.75 -11.81
C PRO A 21 -20.90 -14.93 -11.24
N ALA A 22 -21.10 -14.98 -9.91
CA ALA A 22 -22.05 -14.12 -9.22
C ALA A 22 -21.32 -13.23 -8.20
N ALA A 23 -20.57 -12.23 -8.69
CA ALA A 23 -20.07 -11.14 -7.87
C ALA A 23 -20.64 -9.81 -8.38
N ARG A 24 -21.90 -9.53 -8.03
CA ARG A 24 -22.52 -8.22 -8.25
C ARG A 24 -22.26 -7.31 -7.05
N SER A 25 -20.99 -7.01 -6.76
CA SER A 25 -20.59 -6.16 -5.60
C SER A 25 -20.03 -4.79 -5.98
N GLY A 26 -20.19 -4.32 -7.22
CA GLY A 26 -19.50 -3.13 -7.70
C GLY A 26 -19.80 -1.84 -6.93
N ARG A 27 -21.07 -1.53 -6.64
CA ARG A 27 -21.43 -0.21 -6.08
C ARG A 27 -21.28 -0.14 -4.56
N ALA A 28 -21.74 -1.16 -3.84
CA ALA A 28 -21.71 -1.20 -2.38
C ALA A 28 -20.26 -1.22 -1.84
N THR A 29 -19.39 -2.01 -2.47
CA THR A 29 -17.98 -2.08 -2.09
C THR A 29 -17.26 -0.76 -2.36
N ILE A 30 -17.53 -0.10 -3.49
CA ILE A 30 -16.97 1.23 -3.80
C ILE A 30 -17.47 2.27 -2.78
N THR A 31 -18.77 2.29 -2.47
CA THR A 31 -19.31 3.24 -1.49
C THR A 31 -18.70 3.03 -0.10
N LEU A 32 -18.53 1.77 0.33
CA LEU A 32 -17.86 1.47 1.59
C LEU A 32 -16.41 1.96 1.59
N PHE A 33 -15.65 1.62 0.54
CA PHE A 33 -14.26 2.02 0.39
C PHE A 33 -14.09 3.55 0.43
N VAL A 34 -14.89 4.28 -0.37
CA VAL A 34 -14.85 5.75 -0.40
C VAL A 34 -15.26 6.35 0.94
N SER A 35 -16.26 5.78 1.61
CA SER A 35 -16.70 6.26 2.93
C SER A 35 -15.62 6.07 4.01
N LEU A 36 -14.91 4.93 4.01
CA LEU A 36 -13.79 4.69 4.91
C LEU A 36 -12.63 5.64 4.64
N LEU A 37 -12.32 5.87 3.36
CA LEU A 37 -11.23 6.75 2.95
C LEU A 37 -11.51 8.20 3.35
N LEU A 38 -12.71 8.71 3.08
CA LEU A 38 -13.14 10.05 3.51
C LEU A 38 -13.19 10.16 5.04
N GLY A 39 -13.73 9.16 5.73
CA GLY A 39 -13.79 9.12 7.19
C GLY A 39 -12.40 9.16 7.82
N GLY A 40 -11.45 8.40 7.29
CA GLY A 40 -10.05 8.43 7.72
C GLY A 40 -9.41 9.79 7.50
N LEU A 41 -9.59 10.39 6.33
CA LEU A 41 -9.03 11.70 5.99
C LEU A 41 -9.58 12.81 6.91
N VAL A 42 -10.90 12.78 7.18
CA VAL A 42 -11.54 13.69 8.14
C VAL A 42 -11.02 13.48 9.56
N TYR A 43 -10.89 12.22 10.00
CA TYR A 43 -10.35 11.89 11.31
C TYR A 43 -8.90 12.39 11.47
N THR A 44 -8.04 12.17 10.48
CA THR A 44 -6.65 12.65 10.49
C THR A 44 -6.60 14.17 10.54
N ALA A 45 -7.41 14.87 9.73
CA ALA A 45 -7.48 16.32 9.76
C ALA A 45 -7.93 16.82 11.15
N TRP A 46 -8.98 16.22 11.72
CA TRP A 46 -9.47 16.57 13.04
C TRP A 46 -8.45 16.31 14.16
N SER A 47 -7.76 15.17 14.11
CA SER A 47 -6.67 14.84 15.05
C SER A 47 -5.55 15.89 14.96
N LEU A 48 -5.14 16.23 13.74
CA LEU A 48 -4.09 17.21 13.52
C LEU A 48 -4.42 18.57 14.14
N PHE A 49 -5.63 19.09 13.94
CA PHE A 49 -6.04 20.34 14.56
C PHE A 49 -6.04 20.25 16.09
N ARG A 50 -6.54 19.13 16.63
CA ARG A 50 -6.53 18.89 18.08
C ARG A 50 -5.11 18.83 18.66
N ASP A 51 -4.18 18.22 17.93
CA ASP A 51 -2.79 18.10 18.34
C ASP A 51 -2.05 19.46 18.27
N ILE A 52 -2.36 20.28 17.26
CA ILE A 52 -1.85 21.66 17.13
C ILE A 52 -2.35 22.55 18.28
N ASP A 53 -3.65 22.50 18.57
CA ASP A 53 -4.25 23.26 19.67
C ASP A 53 -3.68 22.81 21.03
N ALA A 54 -3.47 21.51 21.21
CA ALA A 54 -2.85 20.94 22.42
C ALA A 54 -1.36 21.30 22.55
N ALA A 55 -0.65 21.50 21.44
CA ALA A 55 0.75 21.91 21.42
C ALA A 55 0.96 23.39 21.77
N GLY A 56 -0.10 24.20 21.87
CA GLY A 56 -0.02 25.62 22.22
C GLY A 56 0.74 26.48 21.20
N THR A 57 0.93 25.97 19.98
CA THR A 57 1.67 26.64 18.91
C THR A 57 0.78 27.70 18.26
N VAL A 58 1.19 28.97 18.38
CA VAL A 58 0.51 30.08 17.70
C VAL A 58 0.88 30.01 16.21
N VAL A 59 0.03 29.40 15.40
CA VAL A 59 0.29 29.23 13.96
C VAL A 59 0.04 30.56 13.25
N THR A 60 1.09 31.37 13.16
CA THR A 60 1.03 32.71 12.53
C THR A 60 1.21 32.69 11.02
N THR A 61 1.63 31.55 10.44
CA THR A 61 1.96 31.43 9.01
C THR A 61 1.38 30.15 8.40
N TRP A 62 1.07 30.21 7.10
CA TRP A 62 0.49 29.08 6.35
C TRP A 62 1.54 28.07 5.88
N THR A 63 2.82 28.44 5.95
CA THR A 63 3.96 27.65 5.46
C THR A 63 4.00 26.21 6.01
N PRO A 64 3.78 25.96 7.32
CA PRO A 64 3.82 24.59 7.85
C PRO A 64 2.73 23.69 7.26
N PHE A 65 1.53 24.22 7.02
CA PHE A 65 0.43 23.46 6.42
C PHE A 65 0.71 23.11 4.96
N VAL A 66 1.31 24.04 4.20
CA VAL A 66 1.73 23.78 2.82
C VAL A 66 2.80 22.71 2.76
N LEU A 67 3.84 22.82 3.60
CA LEU A 67 4.90 21.81 3.68
C LEU A 67 4.37 20.44 4.13
N LEU A 68 3.45 20.40 5.09
CA LEU A 68 2.78 19.17 5.51
C LEU A 68 1.98 18.54 4.36
N GLY A 69 1.22 19.35 3.61
CA GLY A 69 0.48 18.87 2.45
C GLY A 69 1.38 18.27 1.37
N VAL A 70 2.51 18.92 1.07
CA VAL A 70 3.51 18.40 0.13
C VAL A 70 4.13 17.11 0.65
N ALA A 71 4.51 17.05 1.93
CA ALA A 71 5.08 15.85 2.54
C ALA A 71 4.10 14.67 2.49
N LEU A 72 2.83 14.88 2.82
CA LEU A 72 1.79 13.85 2.74
C LEU A 72 1.57 13.37 1.30
N LEU A 73 1.58 14.26 0.32
CA LEU A 73 1.42 13.89 -1.09
C LEU A 73 2.56 12.99 -1.55
N ILE A 74 3.80 13.32 -1.18
CA ILE A 74 4.98 12.50 -1.50
C ILE A 74 4.93 11.16 -0.77
N ALA A 75 4.57 11.16 0.52
CA ALA A 75 4.48 9.93 1.31
C ALA A 75 3.40 8.98 0.78
N LEU A 76 2.21 9.48 0.43
CA LEU A 76 1.15 8.70 -0.20
C LEU A 76 1.57 8.18 -1.58
N GLY A 77 2.32 8.97 -2.35
CA GLY A 77 2.90 8.54 -3.63
C GLY A 77 3.90 7.40 -3.45
N PHE A 78 4.78 7.49 -2.46
CA PHE A 78 5.72 6.43 -2.10
C PHE A 78 4.97 5.15 -1.68
N GLU A 79 4.04 5.25 -0.74
CA GLU A 79 3.24 4.12 -0.26
C GLU A 79 2.51 3.40 -1.40
N PHE A 80 1.95 4.17 -2.33
CA PHE A 80 1.28 3.61 -3.50
C PHE A 80 2.24 2.80 -4.40
N VAL A 81 3.45 3.29 -4.66
CA VAL A 81 4.44 2.57 -5.45
C VAL A 81 4.93 1.32 -4.71
N ASN A 82 5.17 1.40 -3.40
CA ASN A 82 5.52 0.24 -2.59
C ASN A 82 4.42 -0.83 -2.62
N GLY A 83 3.16 -0.42 -2.48
CA GLY A 83 2.01 -1.32 -2.52
C GLY A 83 1.93 -2.15 -3.81
N PHE A 84 2.33 -1.60 -4.96
CA PHE A 84 2.40 -2.38 -6.21
C PHE A 84 3.45 -3.48 -6.19
N HIS A 85 4.66 -3.18 -5.68
CA HIS A 85 5.73 -4.17 -5.53
C HIS A 85 5.32 -5.29 -4.57
N ASP A 86 4.78 -4.91 -3.41
CA ASP A 86 4.32 -5.86 -2.41
C ASP A 86 3.19 -6.74 -2.94
N THR A 87 2.25 -6.14 -3.68
CA THR A 87 1.15 -6.89 -4.30
C THR A 87 1.69 -7.87 -5.34
N ALA A 88 2.60 -7.45 -6.22
CA ALA A 88 3.19 -8.32 -7.23
C ALA A 88 3.91 -9.52 -6.59
N ASN A 89 4.68 -9.29 -5.54
CA ASN A 89 5.39 -10.34 -4.81
C ASN A 89 4.42 -11.30 -4.09
N ALA A 90 3.37 -10.77 -3.45
CA ALA A 90 2.41 -11.56 -2.69
C ALA A 90 1.48 -12.41 -3.59
N VAL A 91 1.06 -11.88 -4.73
CA VAL A 91 0.05 -12.55 -5.58
C VAL A 91 0.65 -13.47 -6.64
N ALA A 92 1.93 -13.30 -7.01
CA ALA A 92 2.57 -14.08 -8.07
C ALA A 92 2.45 -15.60 -7.85
N THR A 93 2.69 -16.07 -6.63
CA THR A 93 2.65 -17.51 -6.30
C THR A 93 1.23 -18.07 -6.33
N VAL A 94 0.27 -17.35 -5.75
CA VAL A 94 -1.15 -17.75 -5.67
C VAL A 94 -1.78 -17.81 -7.06
N ILE A 95 -1.47 -16.83 -7.91
CA ILE A 95 -1.95 -16.79 -9.30
C ILE A 95 -1.28 -17.89 -10.13
N TYR A 96 0.05 -18.04 -10.03
CA TYR A 96 0.79 -19.05 -10.81
C TYR A 96 0.34 -20.48 -10.48
N THR A 97 0.08 -20.77 -9.20
CA THR A 97 -0.44 -22.06 -8.74
C THR A 97 -1.92 -22.27 -8.99
N HIS A 98 -2.63 -21.28 -9.55
CA HIS A 98 -4.07 -21.30 -9.80
C HIS A 98 -4.91 -21.60 -8.54
N SER A 99 -4.39 -21.23 -7.36
CA SER A 99 -5.07 -21.45 -6.08
C SER A 99 -6.16 -20.41 -5.80
N LEU A 100 -6.07 -19.24 -6.42
CA LEU A 100 -7.07 -18.17 -6.28
C LEU A 100 -7.17 -17.34 -7.58
N PRO A 101 -8.36 -16.86 -7.99
CA PRO A 101 -8.49 -16.01 -9.17
C PRO A 101 -7.78 -14.67 -8.96
N ALA A 102 -7.12 -14.16 -10.01
CA ALA A 102 -6.28 -12.96 -9.93
C ALA A 102 -6.95 -11.74 -9.29
N GLN A 103 -8.24 -11.51 -9.61
CA GLN A 103 -8.99 -10.37 -9.06
C GLN A 103 -9.12 -10.45 -7.53
N PHE A 104 -9.39 -11.63 -7.00
CA PHE A 104 -9.48 -11.83 -5.55
C PHE A 104 -8.11 -11.80 -4.88
N ALA A 105 -7.06 -12.31 -5.55
CA ALA A 105 -5.71 -12.30 -5.01
C ALA A 105 -5.19 -10.87 -4.80
N VAL A 106 -5.44 -9.97 -5.76
CA VAL A 106 -5.07 -8.55 -5.67
C VAL A 106 -5.84 -7.85 -4.55
N VAL A 107 -7.16 -8.05 -4.47
CA VAL A 107 -7.98 -7.46 -3.39
C VAL A 107 -7.52 -7.97 -2.02
N TRP A 108 -7.23 -9.26 -1.91
CA TRP A 108 -6.75 -9.88 -0.67
C TRP A 108 -5.40 -9.34 -0.24
N SER A 109 -4.45 -9.18 -1.17
CA SER A 109 -3.15 -8.57 -0.90
C SER A 109 -3.29 -7.12 -0.42
N GLY A 110 -4.14 -6.33 -1.07
CA GLY A 110 -4.42 -4.96 -0.64
C GLY A 110 -5.02 -4.89 0.77
N CYS A 111 -5.94 -5.80 1.12
CA CYS A 111 -6.50 -5.89 2.47
C CYS A 111 -5.42 -6.16 3.52
N TRP A 112 -4.49 -7.08 3.27
CA TRP A 112 -3.42 -7.40 4.21
C TRP A 112 -2.35 -6.31 4.31
N ASN A 113 -2.03 -5.63 3.21
CA ASN A 113 -1.12 -4.48 3.25
C ASN A 113 -1.72 -3.35 4.11
N PHE A 114 -3.01 -3.05 3.92
CA PHE A 114 -3.73 -2.07 4.76
C PHE A 114 -3.81 -2.48 6.24
N LEU A 115 -4.17 -3.73 6.53
CA LEU A 115 -4.19 -4.24 7.90
C LEU A 115 -2.80 -4.21 8.54
N GLY A 116 -1.75 -4.47 7.76
CA GLY A 116 -0.37 -4.33 8.18
C GLY A 116 -0.09 -2.94 8.73
N VAL A 117 -0.46 -1.89 8.00
CA VAL A 117 -0.28 -0.50 8.45
C VAL A 117 -1.19 -0.16 9.65
N LEU A 118 -2.46 -0.58 9.66
CA LEU A 118 -3.38 -0.29 10.76
C LEU A 118 -2.99 -0.96 12.09
N LEU A 119 -2.50 -2.20 12.02
CA LEU A 119 -2.09 -2.97 13.20
C LEU A 119 -0.63 -2.75 13.56
N SER A 120 0.17 -2.19 12.65
CA SER A 120 1.54 -1.79 12.92
C SER A 120 1.53 -0.74 14.04
N SER A 121 2.16 -1.08 15.15
CA SER A 121 2.37 -0.12 16.23
C SER A 121 3.35 0.97 15.78
N GLY A 122 3.28 2.13 16.41
CA GLY A 122 4.26 3.22 16.19
C GLY A 122 5.72 2.78 16.37
N ALA A 123 5.98 1.63 17.01
CA ALA A 123 7.32 1.06 17.15
C ALA A 123 8.00 0.75 15.81
N VAL A 124 7.26 0.35 14.76
CA VAL A 124 7.88 0.12 13.43
C VAL A 124 8.29 1.44 12.80
N ALA A 125 7.44 2.47 12.87
CA ALA A 125 7.76 3.80 12.39
C ALA A 125 8.97 4.40 13.14
N PHE A 126 8.98 4.31 14.48
CA PHE A 126 10.12 4.74 15.28
C PHE A 126 11.39 3.91 15.02
N GLY A 127 11.26 2.62 14.75
CA GLY A 127 12.37 1.75 14.37
C GLY A 127 13.02 2.19 13.06
N ILE A 128 12.23 2.52 12.04
CA ILE A 128 12.75 3.05 10.77
C ILE A 128 13.37 4.42 10.95
N ILE A 129 12.76 5.32 11.73
CA ILE A 129 13.34 6.63 12.04
C ILE A 129 14.69 6.49 12.78
N ALA A 130 14.82 5.52 13.69
CA ALA A 130 16.06 5.26 14.41
C ALA A 130 17.16 4.68 13.51
N LEU A 131 16.81 4.07 12.37
CA LEU A 131 17.75 3.62 11.34
C LEU A 131 18.19 4.75 10.41
N LEU A 132 17.45 5.86 10.36
CA LEU A 132 17.87 7.06 9.65
C LEU A 132 18.90 7.82 10.51
N PRO A 133 19.92 8.44 9.89
CA PRO A 133 20.87 9.30 10.59
C PRO A 133 20.22 10.64 10.95
N VAL A 134 19.25 10.61 11.86
CA VAL A 134 18.46 11.78 12.29
C VAL A 134 19.35 12.84 12.94
N GLU A 135 20.47 12.43 13.54
CA GLU A 135 21.47 13.33 14.12
C GLU A 135 22.13 14.24 13.07
N LEU A 136 22.36 13.73 11.85
CA LEU A 136 22.85 14.54 10.72
C LEU A 136 21.78 15.48 10.14
N ILE A 137 20.50 15.18 10.31
CA ILE A 137 19.39 16.02 9.83
C ILE A 137 19.14 17.18 10.79
N LEU A 138 19.33 16.96 12.10
CA LEU A 138 19.07 17.95 13.16
C LEU A 138 20.26 18.89 13.44
N GLN A 139 21.50 18.47 13.12
CA GLN A 139 22.69 19.30 13.30
C GLN A 139 23.01 20.22 12.10
N VAL A 140 22.43 19.96 10.93
CA VAL A 140 22.56 20.83 9.75
C VAL A 140 21.32 21.71 9.71
N GLY A 141 21.47 23.03 9.70
CA GLY A 141 20.38 24.00 9.89
C GLY A 141 19.10 23.71 9.08
N SER A 142 17.96 24.25 9.54
CA SER A 142 16.60 23.82 9.12
C SER A 142 16.41 23.63 7.61
N ALA A 143 16.96 24.51 6.77
CA ALA A 143 16.86 24.41 5.32
C ALA A 143 17.51 23.14 4.72
N ALA A 144 18.67 22.73 5.24
CA ALA A 144 19.38 21.55 4.76
C ALA A 144 18.71 20.24 5.24
N GLY A 145 18.16 20.24 6.46
CA GLY A 145 17.37 19.11 6.97
C GLY A 145 16.15 18.82 6.10
N PHE A 146 15.39 19.86 5.72
CA PHE A 146 14.25 19.70 4.81
C PHE A 146 14.68 19.19 3.43
N ALA A 147 15.76 19.74 2.85
CA ALA A 147 16.27 19.29 1.55
C ALA A 147 16.70 17.82 1.57
N MET A 148 17.32 17.35 2.65
CA MET A 148 17.75 15.96 2.81
C MET A 148 16.55 15.00 2.84
N VAL A 149 15.50 15.32 3.60
CA VAL A 149 14.28 14.50 3.68
C VAL A 149 13.60 14.40 2.31
N PHE A 150 13.44 15.52 1.61
CA PHE A 150 12.85 15.51 0.27
C PHE A 150 13.71 14.73 -0.74
N ALA A 151 15.04 14.85 -0.67
CA ALA A 151 15.95 14.11 -1.54
C ALA A 151 15.88 12.59 -1.29
N LEU A 152 15.85 12.15 -0.02
CA LEU A 152 15.69 10.75 0.35
C LEU A 152 14.37 10.17 -0.16
N LEU A 153 13.26 10.90 0.03
CA LEU A 153 11.95 10.48 -0.45
C LEU A 153 11.89 10.39 -1.98
N LEU A 154 12.40 11.39 -2.70
CA LEU A 154 12.42 11.38 -4.16
C LEU A 154 13.32 10.25 -4.70
N ALA A 155 14.49 10.05 -4.12
CA ALA A 155 15.38 8.96 -4.50
C ALA A 155 14.72 7.59 -4.31
N ALA A 156 14.06 7.38 -3.17
CA ALA A 156 13.33 6.14 -2.90
C ALA A 156 12.20 5.90 -3.91
N ILE A 157 11.39 6.92 -4.23
CA ILE A 157 10.31 6.81 -5.22
C ILE A 157 10.85 6.50 -6.61
N ILE A 158 11.87 7.24 -7.06
CA ILE A 158 12.48 7.05 -8.39
C ILE A 158 13.05 5.64 -8.50
N TRP A 159 13.74 5.18 -7.46
CA TRP A 159 14.32 3.85 -7.43
C TRP A 159 13.23 2.77 -7.48
N ASN A 160 12.17 2.90 -6.67
CA ASN A 160 11.06 1.95 -6.67
C ASN A 160 10.30 1.92 -8.01
N LEU A 161 10.07 3.07 -8.64
CA LEU A 161 9.50 3.08 -9.99
C LEU A 161 10.44 2.47 -11.02
N GLY A 162 11.74 2.72 -10.91
CA GLY A 162 12.76 2.16 -11.79
C GLY A 162 12.83 0.63 -11.71
N THR A 163 12.92 0.08 -10.50
CA THR A 163 12.98 -1.37 -10.29
C THR A 163 11.71 -2.07 -10.77
N TRP A 164 10.55 -1.44 -10.56
CA TRP A 164 9.28 -1.92 -11.12
C TRP A 164 9.32 -1.96 -12.65
N TYR A 165 9.74 -0.87 -13.28
CA TYR A 165 9.83 -0.75 -14.73
C TYR A 165 10.78 -1.79 -15.33
N PHE A 166 11.89 -2.10 -14.64
CA PHE A 166 12.86 -3.10 -15.07
C PHE A 166 12.56 -4.52 -14.58
N GLY A 167 11.48 -4.75 -13.83
CA GLY A 167 11.12 -6.06 -13.27
C GLY A 167 12.14 -6.62 -12.29
N ILE A 168 12.95 -5.75 -11.68
CA ILE A 168 13.95 -6.15 -10.67
C ILE A 168 13.22 -6.25 -9.33
N PRO A 169 13.25 -7.42 -8.66
CA PRO A 169 12.70 -7.53 -7.32
C PRO A 169 13.49 -6.61 -6.40
N ALA A 170 12.83 -5.58 -5.88
CA ALA A 170 13.40 -4.62 -4.96
C ALA A 170 12.63 -4.66 -3.64
N SER A 171 13.34 -4.34 -2.57
CA SER A 171 12.86 -4.26 -1.18
C SER A 171 13.03 -2.85 -0.66
#